data_AF-A0A0L1LWK4-F1
#
_entry.id   AF-A0A0L1LWK4-F1
#
_cell.length_a   1.000
_cell.length_b   1.000
_cell.length_c   1.000
_cell.angle_alpha   90.00
_cell.angle_beta   90.00
_cell.angle_gamma   90.00
#
_symmetry.space_group_name_H-M   'P 1'
#
loop_
_entity.id
_entity.type
_entity.pdbx_description
1 polymer ?
#
loop_
_entity_poly.entity_id
_entity_poly.type
_entity_poly.pdbx_seq_one_letter_code
_entity_poly.pdbx_strand_id
1 'polypeptide(L)'
;MTATSLTSTQGAGRAGDKVFSGAALAAGCLILAVLFGVALFLVVQAIPALTAPADEIQGGAGFFTYIGPIVVGTLIAAVIALVIATPIAIGVALFISHFAPRGLAAGLGYVVDLLAAIPSVVYGAWGAAFLAKEISPIYNWLADNMGWLPIFQGPASATGKTILTAGIVLSVMVLPIITSLSREIFLQTPKLHEEAALALGATRWEMIRMSVLPFARPGIISAIMLGLGRALGETMAVALVLSSGALTASLIQSGNQTIAAEIALNFPEASGLKVSTLIAAGLVLFVITLAVNMLARWIISRHKEFSGAN
;
A
#
# COMPACT_ATOMS: atom_id res chain seq x y z
N MET A 1 -2.68 8.82 59.66
CA MET A 1 -2.22 10.02 58.93
C MET A 1 -2.59 9.85 57.48
N THR A 2 -3.38 10.80 57.00
CA THR A 2 -4.32 10.74 55.87
C THR A 2 -3.64 10.88 54.52
N ALA A 3 -4.19 10.15 53.54
CA ALA A 3 -3.85 10.22 52.13
C ALA A 3 -3.91 11.66 51.60
N THR A 4 -2.80 12.13 51.05
CA THR A 4 -2.71 13.42 50.37
C THR A 4 -3.33 13.28 48.98
N SER A 5 -4.62 13.58 48.87
CA SER A 5 -5.31 13.80 47.60
C SER A 5 -4.81 15.10 46.97
N LEU A 6 -3.92 14.99 45.99
CA LEU A 6 -3.54 16.08 45.09
C LEU A 6 -3.55 15.47 43.68
N THR A 7 -4.65 15.58 42.94
CA THR A 7 -4.71 16.61 41.89
C THR A 7 -6.16 16.84 41.47
N SER A 8 -6.81 17.81 42.13
CA SER A 8 -7.92 18.54 41.55
C SER A 8 -7.35 19.63 40.64
N THR A 9 -7.24 19.36 39.34
CA THR A 9 -7.23 20.39 38.30
C THR A 9 -8.60 20.42 37.65
N GLN A 10 -9.60 20.93 38.37
CA GLN A 10 -10.74 21.58 37.74
C GLN A 10 -10.25 22.93 37.19
N GLY A 11 -10.36 23.16 35.87
CA GLY A 11 -10.08 24.49 35.34
C GLY A 11 -9.66 24.63 33.88
N ALA A 12 -10.05 23.74 32.96
CA ALA A 12 -10.11 24.05 31.52
C ALA A 12 -11.50 23.60 31.02
N GLY A 13 -12.19 24.44 30.26
CA GLY A 13 -13.65 24.53 30.24
C GLY A 13 -14.42 23.28 29.78
N ARG A 14 -15.32 22.78 30.64
CA ARG A 14 -16.35 21.75 30.35
C ARG A 14 -17.17 22.01 29.08
N ALA A 15 -17.25 23.26 28.63
CA ALA A 15 -17.91 23.62 27.37
C ALA A 15 -17.01 23.34 26.16
N GLY A 16 -15.72 23.66 26.24
CA GLY A 16 -14.74 23.39 25.19
C GLY A 16 -14.58 21.89 24.95
N ASP A 17 -14.47 21.09 26.02
CA ASP A 17 -14.38 19.63 25.92
C ASP A 17 -15.66 19.01 25.31
N LYS A 18 -16.84 19.55 25.63
CA LYS A 18 -18.10 19.10 25.04
C LYS A 18 -18.24 19.49 23.58
N VAL A 19 -17.82 20.70 23.21
CA VAL A 19 -17.80 21.15 21.81
C VAL A 19 -16.82 20.31 21.01
N PHE A 20 -15.62 20.08 21.53
CA PHE A 20 -14.62 19.24 20.87
C PHE A 20 -15.09 17.79 20.73
N SER A 21 -15.62 17.18 21.80
CA SER A 21 -16.17 15.82 21.75
C SER A 21 -17.34 15.71 20.79
N GLY A 22 -18.25 16.70 20.78
CA GLY A 22 -19.37 16.75 19.85
C GLY A 22 -18.90 16.88 18.40
N ALA A 23 -17.92 17.74 18.13
CA ALA A 23 -17.32 17.92 16.80
C ALA A 23 -16.60 16.65 16.33
N ALA A 24 -15.83 15.99 17.21
CA ALA A 24 -15.14 14.75 16.90
C ALA A 24 -16.12 13.61 16.59
N LEU A 25 -17.21 13.48 17.37
CA LEU A 25 -18.26 12.50 17.13
C LEU A 25 -19.02 12.79 15.83
N ALA A 26 -19.37 14.06 15.58
CA ALA A 26 -20.02 14.47 14.32
C ALA A 26 -19.14 14.17 13.11
N ALA A 27 -17.83 14.46 13.19
CA ALA A 27 -16.87 14.13 12.15
C ALA A 27 -16.77 12.62 11.92
N GLY A 28 -16.69 11.82 13.00
CA GLY A 28 -16.69 10.36 12.91
C GLY A 28 -17.96 9.80 12.26
N CYS A 29 -19.13 10.26 12.69
CA CYS A 29 -20.42 9.89 12.10
C CYS A 29 -20.51 10.30 10.63
N LEU A 30 -20.04 11.50 10.28
CA LEU A 30 -20.02 11.98 8.89
C LEU A 30 -19.12 11.12 8.01
N ILE A 31 -17.93 10.74 8.48
CA ILE A 31 -17.03 9.83 7.76
C ILE A 31 -17.71 8.49 7.50
N LEU A 32 -18.35 7.90 8.52
CA LEU A 32 -19.07 6.64 8.37
C LEU A 32 -20.27 6.75 7.41
N ALA A 33 -21.03 7.85 7.49
CA ALA A 33 -22.15 8.12 6.60
C ALA A 33 -21.69 8.27 5.14
N VAL A 34 -20.57 8.96 4.89
CA VAL A 34 -19.98 9.10 3.55
C VAL A 34 -19.48 7.76 3.04
N LEU A 35 -18.77 6.97 3.85
CA LEU A 35 -18.30 5.63 3.45
C LEU A 35 -19.47 4.71 3.09
N PHE A 36 -20.53 4.72 3.90
CA PHE A 36 -21.74 3.97 3.63
C PHE A 36 -22.44 4.46 2.35
N GLY A 37 -22.54 5.78 2.18
CA GLY A 37 -23.13 6.39 0.98
C GLY A 37 -22.37 6.03 -0.30
N VAL A 38 -21.03 6.05 -0.26
CA VAL A 38 -20.18 5.61 -1.39
C VAL A 38 -20.38 4.12 -1.67
N ALA A 39 -20.39 3.28 -0.64
CA ALA A 39 -20.63 1.84 -0.81
C ALA A 39 -22.00 1.57 -1.44
N LEU A 40 -23.05 2.25 -0.95
CA LEU A 40 -24.40 2.14 -1.51
C LEU A 40 -24.46 2.63 -2.96
N PHE A 41 -23.83 3.77 -3.26
CA PHE A 41 -23.74 4.31 -4.61
C PHE A 41 -23.07 3.32 -5.57
N LEU A 42 -21.92 2.75 -5.18
CA LEU A 42 -21.21 1.76 -5.98
C LEU A 42 -22.07 0.51 -6.22
N VAL A 43 -22.76 0.02 -5.20
CA VAL A 43 -23.65 -1.15 -5.33
C VAL A 43 -24.79 -0.86 -6.31
N VAL A 44 -25.51 0.24 -6.14
CA VAL A 44 -26.65 0.59 -7.00
C VAL A 44 -26.22 0.78 -8.45
N GLN A 45 -25.12 1.51 -8.68
CA GLN A 45 -24.63 1.79 -10.03
C GLN A 45 -23.96 0.60 -10.70
N ALA A 46 -23.53 -0.41 -9.94
CA ALA A 46 -22.98 -1.64 -10.46
C ALA A 46 -24.06 -2.62 -10.97
N ILE A 47 -25.31 -2.51 -10.50
CA ILE A 47 -26.40 -3.45 -10.86
C ILE A 47 -26.52 -3.63 -12.39
N PRO A 48 -26.61 -2.56 -13.21
CA PRO A 48 -26.77 -2.72 -14.66
C PRO A 48 -25.63 -3.52 -15.30
N ALA A 49 -24.40 -3.37 -14.83
CA ALA A 49 -23.26 -4.11 -15.34
C ALA A 49 -23.24 -5.58 -14.89
N LEU A 50 -23.79 -5.88 -13.71
CA LEU A 50 -23.88 -7.24 -13.18
C LEU A 50 -25.03 -8.05 -13.78
N THR A 51 -26.09 -7.37 -14.24
CA THR A 51 -27.29 -8.01 -14.82
C THR A 51 -27.34 -7.97 -16.35
N ALA A 52 -26.49 -7.17 -16.99
CA ALA A 52 -26.43 -7.08 -18.45
C ALA A 52 -26.04 -8.43 -19.08
N PRO A 53 -26.53 -8.70 -20.31
CA PRO A 53 -26.18 -9.91 -21.02
C PRO A 53 -24.69 -9.90 -21.40
N ALA A 54 -24.09 -11.08 -21.49
CA ALA A 54 -22.64 -11.25 -21.53
C ALA A 54 -21.97 -10.60 -22.76
N ASP A 55 -22.70 -10.52 -23.87
CA ASP A 55 -22.32 -9.94 -25.15
C ASP A 55 -22.26 -8.41 -25.14
N GLU A 56 -23.01 -7.74 -24.26
CA GLU A 56 -23.00 -6.29 -24.11
C GLU A 56 -21.84 -5.77 -23.24
N ILE A 57 -21.20 -6.65 -22.47
CA ILE A 57 -20.02 -6.31 -21.65
C ILE A 57 -18.75 -6.36 -22.50
N GLN A 58 -17.82 -5.45 -22.23
CA GLN A 58 -16.52 -5.41 -22.89
C GLN A 58 -15.80 -6.77 -22.81
N GLY A 59 -15.50 -7.36 -23.97
CA GLY A 59 -14.95 -8.71 -24.08
C GLY A 59 -15.98 -9.80 -24.39
N GLY A 60 -17.28 -9.49 -24.41
CA GLY A 60 -18.36 -10.34 -24.92
C GLY A 60 -18.65 -11.62 -24.14
N ALA A 61 -18.00 -11.82 -22.99
CA ALA A 61 -18.12 -13.00 -22.15
C ALA A 61 -18.69 -12.72 -20.75
N GLY A 62 -19.15 -11.49 -20.51
CA GLY A 62 -19.73 -11.03 -19.25
C GLY A 62 -18.75 -10.34 -18.30
N PHE A 63 -19.29 -9.83 -17.18
CA PHE A 63 -18.54 -8.99 -16.24
C PHE A 63 -17.41 -9.74 -15.52
N PHE A 64 -17.65 -10.97 -15.05
CA PHE A 64 -16.66 -11.72 -14.28
C PHE A 64 -15.41 -12.10 -15.10
N THR A 65 -15.60 -12.42 -16.39
CA THR A 65 -14.50 -12.70 -17.32
C THR A 65 -13.72 -11.43 -17.68
N TYR A 66 -14.39 -10.28 -17.71
CA TYR A 66 -13.75 -8.97 -17.92
C TYR A 66 -12.92 -8.56 -16.70
N ILE A 67 -13.50 -8.61 -15.49
CA ILE A 67 -12.86 -8.07 -14.28
C ILE A 67 -11.80 -9.00 -13.69
N GLY A 68 -11.95 -10.32 -13.84
CA GLY A 68 -11.05 -11.32 -13.24
C GLY A 68 -9.56 -11.08 -13.59
N PRO A 69 -9.21 -10.97 -14.88
CA PRO A 69 -7.85 -10.66 -15.31
C PRO A 69 -7.29 -9.35 -14.72
N ILE A 70 -8.14 -8.32 -14.60
CA ILE A 70 -7.76 -6.99 -14.09
C ILE A 70 -7.55 -7.02 -12.56
N VAL A 71 -8.34 -7.80 -11.84
CA VAL A 71 -8.14 -8.08 -10.41
C VAL A 71 -6.79 -8.75 -10.20
N VAL A 72 -6.48 -9.78 -10.99
CA VAL A 72 -5.20 -10.49 -10.92
C VAL A 72 -4.03 -9.54 -11.18
N GLY A 73 -4.11 -8.69 -12.22
CA GLY A 73 -3.09 -7.68 -12.48
C GLY A 73 -2.89 -6.70 -11.31
N THR A 74 -3.99 -6.24 -10.69
CA THR A 74 -3.93 -5.36 -9.51
C THR A 74 -3.21 -6.02 -8.34
N LEU A 75 -3.51 -7.29 -8.07
CA LEU A 75 -2.86 -8.05 -7.00
C LEU A 75 -1.38 -8.31 -7.30
N ILE A 76 -1.04 -8.69 -8.54
CA ILE A 76 0.35 -8.92 -8.96
C ILE A 76 1.17 -7.64 -8.77
N ALA A 77 0.68 -6.49 -9.26
CA ALA A 77 1.38 -5.22 -9.13
C ALA A 77 1.62 -4.84 -7.65
N ALA A 78 0.61 -5.00 -6.80
CA ALA A 78 0.72 -4.73 -5.37
C ALA A 78 1.68 -5.70 -4.65
N VAL A 79 1.66 -6.99 -4.99
CA VAL A 79 2.59 -7.99 -4.43
C VAL A 79 4.02 -7.68 -4.83
N ILE A 80 4.29 -7.40 -6.11
CA ILE A 80 5.63 -7.01 -6.57
C ILE A 80 6.11 -5.78 -5.80
N ALA A 81 5.25 -4.76 -5.67
CA ALA A 81 5.58 -3.54 -4.94
C ALA A 81 5.99 -3.84 -3.49
N LEU A 82 5.24 -4.67 -2.78
CA LEU A 82 5.54 -5.01 -1.39
C LEU A 82 6.75 -5.91 -1.23
N VAL A 83 6.93 -6.91 -2.10
CA VAL A 83 8.08 -7.83 -2.06
C VAL A 83 9.39 -7.04 -2.19
N ILE A 84 9.40 -6.00 -3.02
CA ILE A 84 10.57 -5.13 -3.20
C ILE A 84 10.65 -4.10 -2.06
N ALA A 85 9.58 -3.35 -1.81
CA ALA A 85 9.61 -2.21 -0.90
C ALA A 85 9.81 -2.62 0.57
N THR A 86 9.17 -3.70 1.03
CA THR A 86 9.16 -4.09 2.44
C THR A 86 10.55 -4.35 3.02
N PRO A 87 11.38 -5.25 2.45
CA PRO A 87 12.70 -5.52 3.01
C PRO A 87 13.61 -4.29 2.97
N ILE A 88 13.55 -3.51 1.89
CA ILE A 88 14.34 -2.29 1.73
C ILE A 88 13.90 -1.25 2.77
N ALA A 89 12.60 -1.02 2.93
CA ALA A 89 12.04 -0.05 3.85
C ALA A 89 12.36 -0.40 5.31
N ILE A 90 12.24 -1.67 5.70
CA ILE A 90 12.63 -2.13 7.05
C ILE A 90 14.13 -1.94 7.28
N GLY A 91 14.96 -2.29 6.30
CA GLY A 91 16.41 -2.10 6.37
C GLY A 91 16.80 -0.64 6.54
N VAL A 92 16.22 0.26 5.73
CA VAL A 92 16.45 1.71 5.82
C VAL A 92 15.94 2.26 7.16
N ALA A 93 14.75 1.84 7.61
CA ALA A 93 14.19 2.27 8.87
C ALA A 93 15.06 1.84 10.08
N LEU A 94 15.57 0.60 10.08
CA LEU A 94 16.51 0.11 11.09
C LEU A 94 17.83 0.88 11.05
N PHE A 95 18.35 1.14 9.85
CA PHE A 95 19.58 1.90 9.68
C PHE A 95 19.44 3.31 10.26
N ILE A 96 18.38 4.04 9.89
CA ILE A 96 18.13 5.41 10.35
C ILE A 96 17.92 5.43 11.87
N SER A 97 17.20 4.45 12.44
CA SER A 97 16.87 4.44 13.86
C SER A 97 18.02 4.00 14.78
N HIS A 98 18.81 2.99 14.40
CA HIS A 98 19.75 2.33 15.32
C HIS A 98 21.22 2.35 14.88
N PHE A 99 21.52 2.55 13.59
CA PHE A 99 22.89 2.51 13.08
C PHE A 99 23.45 3.88 12.69
N ALA A 100 22.61 4.78 12.17
CA ALA A 100 23.04 6.07 11.66
C ALA A 100 23.44 7.04 12.79
N PRO A 101 24.52 7.83 12.63
CA PRO A 101 24.82 8.93 13.54
C PRO A 101 23.73 10.01 13.47
N ARG A 102 23.50 10.73 14.57
CA ARG A 102 22.38 11.68 14.74
C ARG A 102 22.14 12.62 13.55
N GLY A 103 23.21 13.22 13.01
CA GLY A 103 23.10 14.13 11.86
C GLY A 103 22.67 13.43 10.57
N LEU A 104 23.21 12.23 10.30
CA LEU A 104 22.82 11.43 9.13
C LEU A 104 21.39 10.90 9.28
N ALA A 105 21.00 10.46 10.48
CA ALA A 105 19.66 9.99 10.75
C ALA A 105 18.61 11.09 10.49
N ALA A 106 18.87 12.32 10.93
CA ALA A 106 18.01 13.47 10.66
C ALA A 106 17.92 13.79 9.16
N GLY A 107 19.06 13.83 8.45
CA GLY A 107 19.10 14.09 7.02
C GLY A 107 18.38 13.02 6.18
N LEU A 108 18.66 11.74 6.44
CA LEU A 108 17.99 10.62 5.77
C LEU A 108 16.50 10.58 6.11
N GLY A 109 16.14 10.88 7.36
CA GLY A 109 14.75 10.95 7.79
C GLY A 109 13.97 11.98 6.99
N TYR A 110 14.54 13.19 6.87
CA TYR A 110 13.98 14.26 6.05
C TYR A 110 13.86 13.88 4.58
N VAL A 111 14.86 13.22 3.98
CA VAL A 111 14.79 12.74 2.60
C VAL A 111 13.67 11.73 2.40
N VAL A 112 13.52 10.77 3.30
CA VAL A 112 12.41 9.79 3.26
C VAL A 112 11.05 10.48 3.32
N ASP A 113 10.91 11.48 4.20
CA ASP A 113 9.66 12.21 4.38
C ASP A 113 9.36 13.11 3.16
N LEU A 114 10.40 13.68 2.54
CA LEU A 114 10.28 14.40 1.27
C LEU A 114 9.85 13.48 0.12
N LEU A 115 10.41 12.26 0.03
CA LEU A 115 10.00 11.29 -0.98
C LEU A 115 8.51 10.95 -0.84
N ALA A 116 7.98 10.84 0.38
CA ALA A 116 6.54 10.60 0.59
C ALA A 116 5.64 11.74 0.08
N ALA A 117 6.18 12.97 -0.03
CA ALA A 117 5.45 14.13 -0.52
C ALA A 117 5.42 14.25 -2.06
N ILE A 118 6.22 13.46 -2.78
CA ILE A 118 6.26 13.49 -4.24
C ILE A 118 4.91 12.98 -4.81
N PRO A 119 4.25 13.72 -5.72
CA PRO A 119 3.01 13.26 -6.35
C PRO A 119 3.21 11.96 -7.12
N SER A 120 2.23 11.05 -7.07
CA SER A 120 2.36 9.73 -7.71
C SER A 120 2.52 9.80 -9.24
N VAL A 121 1.92 10.81 -9.87
CA VAL A 121 2.10 11.12 -11.31
C VAL A 121 3.57 11.32 -11.68
N VAL A 122 4.37 11.91 -10.80
CA VAL A 122 5.81 12.14 -11.06
C VAL A 122 6.55 10.81 -11.11
N TYR A 123 6.26 9.88 -10.19
CA TYR A 123 6.80 8.52 -10.23
C TYR A 123 6.36 7.78 -11.49
N GLY A 124 5.10 7.91 -11.90
CA GLY A 124 4.60 7.33 -13.15
C GLY A 124 5.31 7.87 -14.39
N ALA A 125 5.46 9.20 -14.48
CA ALA A 125 6.13 9.85 -15.59
C ALA A 125 7.62 9.46 -15.65
N TRP A 126 8.32 9.45 -14.52
CA TRP A 126 9.70 8.95 -14.43
C TRP A 126 9.79 7.48 -14.85
N GLY A 127 8.87 6.66 -14.35
CA GLY A 127 8.79 5.24 -14.68
C GLY A 127 8.64 4.99 -16.17
N ALA A 128 7.77 5.76 -16.82
CA ALA A 128 7.44 5.62 -18.23
C ALA A 128 8.51 6.20 -19.16
N ALA A 129 9.11 7.34 -18.78
CA ALA A 129 10.08 8.06 -19.60
C ALA A 129 11.52 7.54 -19.45
N PHE A 130 11.88 7.05 -18.27
CA PHE A 130 13.24 6.63 -17.95
C PHE A 130 13.31 5.15 -17.60
N LEU A 131 12.64 4.71 -16.51
CA LEU A 131 12.82 3.35 -15.99
C LEU A 131 12.46 2.26 -17.02
N ALA A 132 11.35 2.41 -17.73
CA ALA A 132 10.90 1.45 -18.73
C ALA A 132 11.96 1.22 -19.83
N LYS A 133 12.64 2.28 -20.27
CA LYS A 133 13.73 2.19 -21.25
C LYS A 133 14.97 1.51 -20.66
N GLU A 134 15.39 1.94 -19.47
CA GLU A 134 16.62 1.44 -18.83
C GLU A 134 16.52 0.00 -18.34
N ILE A 135 15.30 -0.47 -18.01
CA ILE A 135 15.09 -1.84 -17.55
C ILE A 135 14.89 -2.85 -18.70
N SER A 136 14.63 -2.37 -19.92
CA SER A 136 14.40 -3.22 -21.10
C SER A 136 15.55 -4.21 -21.38
N PRO A 137 16.85 -3.83 -21.30
CA PRO A 137 17.96 -4.79 -21.42
C PRO A 137 17.92 -5.90 -20.37
N ILE A 138 17.51 -5.58 -19.14
CA ILE A 138 17.35 -6.56 -18.05
C ILE A 138 16.22 -7.53 -18.37
N TYR A 139 15.14 -7.07 -18.99
CA TYR A 139 14.03 -7.93 -19.41
C TYR A 139 14.42 -8.88 -20.55
N ASN A 140 15.23 -8.42 -21.51
CA ASN A 140 15.79 -9.30 -22.54
C ASN A 140 16.70 -10.36 -21.90
N TRP A 141 17.59 -9.96 -20.98
CA TRP A 141 18.43 -10.90 -20.24
C TRP A 141 17.59 -11.92 -19.43
N LEU A 142 16.52 -11.48 -18.77
CA LEU A 142 15.59 -12.36 -18.06
C LEU A 142 14.88 -13.33 -19.01
N ALA A 143 14.44 -12.87 -20.17
CA ALA A 143 13.82 -13.74 -21.18
C ALA A 143 14.80 -14.81 -21.68
N ASP A 144 16.05 -14.41 -21.97
CA ASP A 144 17.05 -15.31 -22.55
C ASP A 144 17.58 -16.33 -21.54
N ASN A 145 17.77 -15.94 -20.28
CA ASN A 145 18.39 -16.79 -19.25
C ASN A 145 17.37 -17.46 -18.33
N MET A 146 16.23 -16.81 -18.08
CA MET A 146 15.19 -17.26 -17.15
C MET A 146 13.85 -17.51 -17.84
N GLY A 147 13.79 -17.51 -19.18
CA GLY A 147 12.56 -17.78 -19.94
C GLY A 147 11.98 -19.18 -19.78
N TRP A 148 12.70 -20.10 -19.11
CA TRP A 148 12.16 -21.38 -18.66
C TRP A 148 11.10 -21.23 -17.56
N LEU A 149 11.10 -20.10 -16.83
CA LEU A 149 10.05 -19.74 -15.89
C LEU A 149 8.90 -19.03 -16.64
N PRO A 150 7.64 -19.48 -16.49
CA PRO A 150 6.50 -18.83 -17.15
C PRO A 150 6.36 -17.33 -16.86
N ILE A 151 6.82 -16.88 -15.68
CA ILE A 151 6.81 -15.47 -15.27
C ILE A 151 7.84 -14.58 -15.98
N PHE A 152 8.85 -15.17 -16.63
CA PHE A 152 9.87 -14.45 -17.40
C PHE A 152 9.91 -14.93 -18.86
N GLN A 153 8.84 -15.57 -19.32
CA GLN A 153 8.77 -16.04 -20.69
C GLN A 153 8.73 -14.85 -21.65
N GLY A 154 9.61 -14.88 -22.66
CA GLY A 154 9.66 -13.87 -23.73
C GLY A 154 8.46 -13.96 -24.68
N PRO A 155 8.29 -12.99 -25.60
CA PRO A 155 9.23 -11.90 -25.88
C PRO A 155 9.17 -10.79 -24.82
N ALA A 156 10.32 -10.26 -24.43
CA ALA A 156 10.36 -9.09 -23.56
C ALA A 156 9.73 -7.87 -24.25
N SER A 157 9.07 -7.01 -23.48
CA SER A 157 8.47 -5.78 -23.99
C SER A 157 9.52 -4.82 -24.55
N ALA A 158 9.41 -4.46 -25.83
CA ALA A 158 10.32 -3.53 -26.48
C ALA A 158 10.34 -2.14 -25.82
N THR A 159 9.22 -1.71 -25.24
CA THR A 159 9.09 -0.41 -24.55
C THR A 159 9.43 -0.51 -23.06
N GLY A 160 9.57 -1.73 -22.51
CA GLY A 160 9.72 -1.98 -21.08
C GLY A 160 8.51 -1.56 -20.24
N LYS A 161 7.35 -1.31 -20.87
CA LYS A 161 6.10 -0.92 -20.21
C LYS A 161 5.30 -2.15 -19.79
N THR A 162 5.69 -2.75 -18.67
CA THR A 162 5.17 -4.05 -18.20
C THR A 162 4.65 -3.94 -16.77
N ILE A 163 3.96 -4.99 -16.31
CA ILE A 163 3.48 -5.04 -14.93
C ILE A 163 4.62 -5.11 -13.91
N LEU A 164 5.77 -5.69 -14.28
CA LEU A 164 6.97 -5.64 -13.44
C LEU A 164 7.48 -4.21 -13.29
N THR A 165 7.55 -3.44 -14.37
CA THR A 165 7.97 -2.03 -14.32
C THR A 165 7.01 -1.21 -13.47
N ALA A 166 5.69 -1.41 -13.65
CA ALA A 166 4.68 -0.78 -12.81
C ALA A 166 4.87 -1.14 -11.33
N GLY A 167 5.06 -2.42 -11.00
CA GLY A 167 5.33 -2.88 -9.64
C GLY A 167 6.60 -2.28 -9.02
N ILE A 168 7.66 -2.09 -9.81
CA ILE A 168 8.89 -1.42 -9.35
C ILE A 168 8.64 0.05 -9.06
N VAL A 169 7.93 0.78 -9.94
CA VAL A 169 7.57 2.18 -9.69
C VAL A 169 6.71 2.31 -8.43
N LEU A 170 5.74 1.42 -8.26
CA LEU A 170 4.92 1.34 -7.05
C LEU A 170 5.77 1.07 -5.80
N SER A 171 6.78 0.20 -5.89
CA SER A 171 7.67 -0.11 -4.78
C SER A 171 8.40 1.14 -4.28
N VAL A 172 8.92 1.96 -5.20
CA VAL A 172 9.62 3.22 -4.87
C VAL A 172 8.67 4.20 -4.18
N MET A 173 7.42 4.26 -4.63
CA MET A 173 6.40 5.13 -4.04
C MET A 173 5.97 4.70 -2.63
N VAL A 174 5.82 3.40 -2.39
CA VAL A 174 5.35 2.86 -1.10
C VAL A 174 6.47 2.74 -0.07
N LEU A 175 7.72 2.59 -0.52
CA LEU A 175 8.93 2.54 0.32
C LEU A 175 8.98 3.64 1.39
N PRO A 176 8.82 4.95 1.09
CA PRO A 176 8.94 5.99 2.11
C PRO A 176 7.84 5.91 3.17
N ILE A 177 6.65 5.40 2.84
CA ILE A 177 5.54 5.20 3.79
C ILE A 177 5.89 4.09 4.77
N ILE A 178 6.34 2.94 4.27
CA ILE A 178 6.73 1.80 5.13
C ILE A 178 7.93 2.21 5.98
N THR A 179 8.89 2.93 5.41
CA THR A 179 10.12 3.36 6.09
C THR A 179 9.84 4.33 7.23
N SER A 180 9.07 5.40 6.99
CA SER A 180 8.82 6.43 8.00
C SER A 180 8.03 5.87 9.20
N LEU A 181 7.00 5.08 8.92
CA LEU A 181 6.21 4.43 9.97
C LEU A 181 7.02 3.39 10.74
N SER A 182 7.76 2.51 10.05
CA SER A 182 8.58 1.50 10.73
C SER A 182 9.66 2.17 11.59
N ARG A 183 10.30 3.24 11.10
CA ARG A 183 11.29 4.04 11.85
C ARG A 183 10.70 4.59 13.14
N GLU A 184 9.52 5.20 13.07
CA GLU A 184 8.85 5.75 14.25
C GLU A 184 8.54 4.67 15.29
N ILE A 185 8.03 3.51 14.84
CA ILE A 185 7.75 2.37 15.71
C ILE A 185 9.04 1.83 16.35
N PHE A 186 10.14 1.74 15.58
CA PHE A 186 11.42 1.29 16.11
C PHE A 186 11.94 2.22 17.21
N LEU A 187 11.83 3.54 17.03
CA LEU A 187 12.25 4.54 18.03
C LEU A 187 11.39 4.53 19.30
N GLN A 188 10.18 3.96 19.25
CA GLN A 188 9.29 3.80 20.40
C GLN A 188 9.58 2.53 21.21
N THR A 189 10.54 1.70 20.80
CA THR A 189 10.95 0.52 21.57
C THR A 189 11.43 0.93 22.98
N PRO A 190 11.04 0.22 24.06
CA PRO A 190 11.47 0.58 25.39
C PRO A 190 12.99 0.52 25.55
N LYS A 191 13.61 1.68 25.79
CA LYS A 191 15.06 1.81 25.94
C LYS A 191 15.66 0.86 26.99
N LEU A 192 14.92 0.59 28.07
CA LEU A 192 15.35 -0.34 29.12
C LEU A 192 15.61 -1.76 28.57
N HIS A 193 14.80 -2.23 27.63
CA HIS A 193 15.00 -3.55 27.01
C HIS A 193 16.21 -3.57 26.07
N GLU A 194 16.50 -2.45 25.40
CA GLU A 194 17.67 -2.31 24.54
C GLU A 194 18.96 -2.22 25.37
N GLU A 195 18.98 -1.36 26.37
CA GLU A 195 20.13 -1.15 27.28
C GLU A 195 20.44 -2.42 28.09
N ALA A 196 19.41 -3.14 28.57
CA ALA A 196 19.59 -4.41 29.26
C ALA A 196 20.21 -5.47 28.35
N ALA A 197 19.75 -5.59 27.10
CA ALA A 197 20.33 -6.53 26.15
C ALA A 197 21.81 -6.23 25.89
N LEU A 198 22.15 -4.96 25.67
CA LEU A 198 23.54 -4.53 25.48
C LEU A 198 24.40 -4.76 26.74
N ALA A 199 23.85 -4.54 27.94
CA ALA A 199 24.54 -4.78 29.21
C ALA A 199 24.86 -6.26 29.45
N LEU A 200 24.05 -7.17 28.90
CA LEU A 200 24.31 -8.62 28.91
C LEU A 200 25.35 -9.05 27.86
N GLY A 201 25.97 -8.11 27.14
CA GLY A 201 26.99 -8.37 26.13
C GLY A 201 26.43 -8.64 24.74
N ALA A 202 25.14 -8.42 24.49
CA ALA A 202 24.57 -8.56 23.15
C ALA A 202 25.17 -7.52 22.18
N THR A 203 25.39 -7.93 20.95
CA THR A 203 25.71 -7.01 19.85
C THR A 203 24.49 -6.16 19.47
N ARG A 204 24.71 -5.05 18.77
CA ARG A 204 23.62 -4.19 18.28
C ARG A 204 22.60 -4.97 17.42
N TRP A 205 23.07 -5.90 16.60
CA TRP A 205 22.18 -6.72 15.77
C TRP A 205 21.37 -7.74 16.59
N GLU A 206 21.98 -8.33 17.63
CA GLU A 206 21.27 -9.21 18.56
C GLU A 206 20.21 -8.44 19.36
N MET A 207 20.56 -7.26 19.88
CA MET A 207 19.59 -6.37 20.53
C MET A 207 18.41 -6.04 19.61
N ILE A 208 18.67 -5.71 18.34
CA ILE A 208 17.60 -5.44 17.38
C ILE A 208 16.72 -6.68 17.15
N ARG A 209 17.31 -7.86 16.97
CA ARG A 209 16.56 -9.10 16.72
C ARG A 209 15.75 -9.56 17.93
N MET A 210 16.23 -9.32 19.15
CA MET A 210 15.61 -9.82 20.38
C MET A 210 14.67 -8.82 21.04
N SER A 211 14.93 -7.51 20.93
CA SER A 211 14.14 -6.45 21.59
C SER A 211 13.31 -5.66 20.59
N VAL A 212 13.95 -5.06 19.57
CA VAL A 212 13.30 -4.10 18.66
C VAL A 212 12.33 -4.77 17.70
N LEU A 213 12.77 -5.79 16.95
CA LEU A 213 11.93 -6.45 15.95
C LEU A 213 10.68 -7.11 16.57
N PRO A 214 10.77 -7.84 17.70
CA PRO A 214 9.59 -8.43 18.32
C PRO A 214 8.59 -7.38 18.81
N PHE A 215 9.06 -6.30 19.42
CA PHE A 215 8.21 -5.18 19.87
C PHE A 215 7.53 -4.49 18.68
N ALA A 216 8.29 -4.23 17.62
CA ALA A 216 7.80 -3.48 16.47
C ALA A 216 6.93 -4.30 15.49
N ARG A 217 6.90 -5.64 15.60
CA ARG A 217 6.17 -6.53 14.67
C ARG A 217 4.75 -6.06 14.32
N PRO A 218 3.85 -5.75 15.28
CA PRO A 218 2.50 -5.30 14.96
C PRO A 218 2.49 -3.96 14.22
N GLY A 219 3.45 -3.08 14.54
CA GLY A 219 3.62 -1.80 13.87
C GLY A 219 4.16 -1.96 12.44
N ILE A 220 5.15 -2.82 12.21
CA ILE A 220 5.67 -3.13 10.87
C ILE A 220 4.54 -3.67 9.99
N ILE A 221 3.74 -4.61 10.50
CA ILE A 221 2.58 -5.14 9.78
C ILE A 221 1.61 -4.00 9.42
N SER A 222 1.33 -3.09 10.36
CA SER A 222 0.48 -1.93 10.10
C SER A 222 1.04 -1.00 9.01
N ALA A 223 2.36 -0.76 9.01
CA ALA A 223 3.04 0.04 8.00
C ALA A 223 2.98 -0.60 6.60
N ILE A 224 3.25 -1.91 6.51
CA ILE A 224 3.15 -2.68 5.26
C ILE A 224 1.71 -2.64 4.73
N MET A 225 0.71 -2.79 5.61
CA MET A 225 -0.70 -2.79 5.22
C MET A 225 -1.17 -1.42 4.72
N LEU A 226 -0.69 -0.32 5.31
CA LEU A 226 -0.93 1.01 4.77
C LEU A 226 -0.32 1.16 3.36
N GLY A 227 0.89 0.65 3.18
CA GLY A 227 1.55 0.59 1.87
C GLY A 227 0.78 -0.24 0.84
N LEU A 228 0.24 -1.39 1.25
CA LEU A 228 -0.59 -2.26 0.41
C LEU A 228 -1.87 -1.54 -0.04
N GLY A 229 -2.57 -0.88 0.87
CA GLY A 229 -3.77 -0.11 0.55
C GLY A 229 -3.50 0.97 -0.50
N ARG A 230 -2.35 1.65 -0.40
CA ARG A 230 -1.92 2.60 -1.42
C ARG A 230 -1.58 1.93 -2.75
N ALA A 231 -0.87 0.80 -2.74
CA ALA A 231 -0.48 0.09 -3.96
C ALA A 231 -1.69 -0.46 -4.73
N LEU A 232 -2.69 -1.02 -4.04
CA LEU A 232 -3.91 -1.56 -4.65
C LEU A 232 -4.74 -0.48 -5.36
N GLY A 233 -4.77 0.73 -4.77
CA GLY A 233 -5.51 1.87 -5.29
C GLY A 233 -4.70 2.82 -6.16
N GLU A 234 -3.45 2.49 -6.53
CA GLU A 234 -2.62 3.43 -7.27
C GLU A 234 -3.07 3.52 -8.74
N THR A 235 -3.53 4.71 -9.10
CA THR A 235 -4.18 4.97 -10.39
C THR A 235 -3.20 5.52 -11.42
N MET A 236 -2.57 6.65 -11.10
CA MET A 236 -1.87 7.46 -12.10
C MET A 236 -0.46 6.95 -12.39
N ALA A 237 0.26 6.50 -11.37
CA ALA A 237 1.60 5.95 -11.59
C ALA A 237 1.54 4.73 -12.52
N VAL A 238 0.57 3.84 -12.28
CA VAL A 238 0.39 2.62 -13.08
C VAL A 238 -0.12 2.95 -14.48
N ALA A 239 -1.12 3.84 -14.62
CA ALA A 239 -1.69 4.19 -15.92
C ALA A 239 -0.66 4.78 -16.92
N LEU A 240 0.38 5.46 -16.43
CA LEU A 240 1.43 6.03 -17.30
C LEU A 240 2.49 5.00 -17.73
N VAL A 241 2.76 4.02 -16.87
CA VAL A 241 3.88 3.07 -17.00
C VAL A 241 3.45 1.76 -17.66
N LEU A 242 2.25 1.28 -17.35
CA LEU A 242 1.74 0.00 -17.82
C LEU A 242 1.14 0.13 -19.22
N SER A 243 1.60 -0.71 -20.16
CA SER A 243 0.91 -0.87 -21.44
C SER A 243 -0.23 -1.85 -21.27
N SER A 244 -1.47 -1.37 -21.31
CA SER A 244 -2.67 -2.19 -21.11
C SER A 244 -2.79 -3.30 -22.17
N GLY A 245 -3.33 -4.44 -21.76
CA GLY A 245 -3.60 -5.56 -22.66
C GLY A 245 -4.14 -6.79 -21.92
N ALA A 246 -4.22 -7.91 -22.63
CA ALA A 246 -4.65 -9.17 -22.05
C ALA A 246 -3.74 -9.60 -20.89
N LEU A 247 -4.30 -10.34 -19.92
CA LEU A 247 -3.52 -10.92 -18.84
C LEU A 247 -2.52 -11.92 -19.41
N THR A 248 -1.27 -11.75 -19.03
CA THR A 248 -0.17 -12.66 -19.35
C THR A 248 0.49 -13.11 -18.05
N ALA A 249 0.89 -14.37 -18.00
CA ALA A 249 1.64 -14.90 -16.86
C ALA A 249 3.04 -14.25 -16.76
N SER A 250 3.58 -13.77 -17.88
CA SER A 250 4.91 -13.16 -17.95
C SER A 250 4.88 -11.73 -17.45
N LEU A 251 5.75 -11.42 -16.50
CA LEU A 251 5.88 -10.09 -15.88
C LEU A 251 6.64 -9.11 -16.78
N ILE A 252 7.38 -9.61 -17.77
CA ILE A 252 8.23 -8.84 -18.68
C ILE A 252 7.61 -8.62 -20.07
N GLN A 253 6.45 -9.24 -20.33
CA GLN A 253 5.67 -8.99 -21.52
C GLN A 253 4.80 -7.74 -21.37
N SER A 254 4.48 -7.10 -22.49
CA SER A 254 3.42 -6.09 -22.54
C SER A 254 2.06 -6.74 -22.30
N GLY A 255 1.15 -6.02 -21.64
CA GLY A 255 -0.16 -6.54 -21.27
C GLY A 255 -0.41 -6.41 -19.77
N ASN A 256 -1.45 -7.10 -19.32
CA ASN A 256 -2.07 -6.91 -18.01
C ASN A 256 -2.72 -5.52 -17.87
N GLN A 257 -3.53 -5.39 -16.82
CA GLN A 257 -4.20 -4.16 -16.46
C GLN A 257 -4.48 -4.15 -14.96
N THR A 258 -4.60 -2.97 -14.36
CA THR A 258 -5.04 -2.82 -12.96
C THR A 258 -6.39 -2.11 -12.90
N ILE A 259 -7.18 -2.35 -11.85
CA ILE A 259 -8.54 -1.81 -11.75
C ILE A 259 -8.51 -0.27 -11.77
N ALA A 260 -7.60 0.32 -10.99
CA ALA A 260 -7.48 1.77 -10.91
C ALA A 260 -7.07 2.39 -12.26
N ALA A 261 -6.07 1.82 -12.94
CA ALA A 261 -5.65 2.28 -14.26
C ALA A 261 -6.73 2.07 -15.33
N GLU A 262 -7.46 0.95 -15.29
CA GLU A 262 -8.58 0.67 -16.20
C GLU A 262 -9.67 1.73 -16.08
N ILE A 263 -10.07 2.06 -14.85
CA ILE A 263 -11.06 3.10 -14.59
C ILE A 263 -10.54 4.43 -15.12
N ALA A 264 -9.32 4.84 -14.78
CA ALA A 264 -8.80 6.14 -15.19
C ALA A 264 -8.68 6.31 -16.71
N LEU A 265 -8.25 5.27 -17.42
CA LEU A 265 -8.04 5.34 -18.87
C LEU A 265 -9.36 5.27 -19.64
N ASN A 266 -10.35 4.52 -19.15
CA ASN A 266 -11.58 4.27 -19.91
C ASN A 266 -12.78 5.11 -19.48
N PHE A 267 -12.77 5.67 -18.27
CA PHE A 267 -13.90 6.45 -17.74
C PHE A 267 -14.19 7.74 -18.54
N PRO A 268 -13.19 8.52 -19.00
CA PRO A 268 -13.45 9.74 -19.77
C PRO A 268 -14.24 9.52 -21.06
N GLU A 269 -14.13 8.33 -21.66
CA GLU A 269 -14.78 7.95 -22.92
C GLU A 269 -15.99 7.01 -22.71
N ALA A 270 -16.36 6.73 -21.45
CA ALA A 270 -17.43 5.80 -21.14
C ALA A 270 -18.82 6.43 -21.25
N SER A 271 -19.75 5.71 -21.87
CA SER A 271 -21.17 6.07 -21.92
C SER A 271 -22.07 4.85 -21.71
N GLY A 272 -23.28 5.09 -21.21
CA GLY A 272 -24.27 4.05 -20.94
C GLY A 272 -23.73 2.92 -20.06
N LEU A 273 -23.86 1.68 -20.53
CA LEU A 273 -23.44 0.48 -19.79
C LEU A 273 -21.95 0.48 -19.44
N LYS A 274 -21.07 1.08 -20.26
CA LYS A 274 -19.63 1.14 -19.98
C LYS A 274 -19.32 1.89 -18.69
N VAL A 275 -20.10 2.93 -18.35
CA VAL A 275 -19.96 3.65 -17.08
C VAL A 275 -20.28 2.74 -15.91
N SER A 276 -21.40 2.03 -15.97
CA SER A 276 -21.79 1.05 -14.93
C SER A 276 -20.76 -0.07 -14.79
N THR A 277 -20.15 -0.54 -15.89
CA THR A 277 -19.10 -1.56 -15.87
C THR A 277 -17.85 -1.10 -15.15
N LEU A 278 -17.41 0.15 -15.39
CA LEU A 278 -16.27 0.72 -14.68
C LEU A 278 -16.58 1.02 -13.21
N ILE A 279 -17.81 1.43 -12.89
CA ILE A 279 -18.25 1.59 -11.50
C ILE A 279 -18.29 0.24 -10.78
N ALA A 280 -18.75 -0.83 -11.45
CA ALA A 280 -18.72 -2.18 -10.92
C ALA A 280 -17.27 -2.67 -10.68
N ALA A 281 -16.33 -2.33 -11.56
CA ALA A 281 -14.90 -2.57 -11.30
C ALA A 281 -14.43 -1.83 -10.04
N GLY A 282 -14.86 -0.58 -9.84
CA GLY A 282 -14.61 0.19 -8.62
C GLY A 282 -15.20 -0.46 -7.37
N LEU A 283 -16.40 -1.04 -7.45
CA LEU A 283 -17.00 -1.82 -6.37
C LEU A 283 -16.13 -3.04 -6.01
N VAL A 284 -15.62 -3.76 -7.01
CA VAL A 284 -14.71 -4.90 -6.79
C VAL A 284 -13.44 -4.45 -6.08
N LEU A 285 -12.81 -3.35 -6.51
CA LEU A 285 -11.63 -2.80 -5.84
C LEU A 285 -11.94 -2.36 -4.40
N PHE A 286 -13.10 -1.75 -4.15
CA PHE A 286 -13.56 -1.38 -2.82
C PHE A 286 -13.69 -2.61 -1.91
N VAL A 287 -14.32 -3.69 -2.40
CA VAL A 287 -14.46 -4.95 -1.66
C VAL A 287 -13.10 -5.58 -1.36
N ILE A 288 -12.18 -5.63 -2.34
CA ILE A 288 -10.81 -6.13 -2.13
C ILE A 288 -10.11 -5.31 -1.06
N THR A 289 -10.17 -3.99 -1.16
CA THR A 289 -9.52 -3.08 -0.21
C THR A 289 -10.08 -3.25 1.20
N LEU A 290 -11.41 -3.39 1.33
CA LEU A 290 -12.07 -3.63 2.61
C LEU A 290 -11.67 -4.98 3.20
N ALA A 291 -11.66 -6.05 2.39
CA ALA A 291 -11.25 -7.38 2.81
C ALA A 291 -9.80 -7.41 3.30
N VAL A 292 -8.88 -6.79 2.56
CA VAL A 292 -7.47 -6.66 2.95
C VAL A 292 -7.33 -5.90 4.26
N ASN A 293 -8.03 -4.79 4.44
CA ASN A 293 -8.00 -4.01 5.68
C ASN A 293 -8.60 -4.77 6.88
N MET A 294 -9.66 -5.54 6.67
CA MET A 294 -10.25 -6.39 7.72
C MET A 294 -9.29 -7.52 8.11
N LEU A 295 -8.68 -8.19 7.13
CA LEU A 295 -7.69 -9.23 7.36
C LEU A 295 -6.48 -8.68 8.12
N ALA A 296 -5.98 -7.50 7.73
CA ALA A 296 -4.90 -6.80 8.42
C ALA A 296 -5.22 -6.55 9.90
N ARG A 297 -6.40 -5.97 10.17
CA ARG A 297 -6.85 -5.71 11.55
C ARG A 297 -6.97 -6.98 12.37
N TRP A 298 -7.47 -8.06 11.77
CA TRP A 298 -7.59 -9.36 12.42
C TRP A 298 -6.22 -9.98 12.76
N ILE A 299 -5.24 -9.88 11.84
CA ILE A 299 -3.86 -10.33 12.10
C ILE A 299 -3.25 -9.53 13.26
N ILE A 300 -3.41 -8.20 13.26
CA ILE A 300 -2.84 -7.32 14.29
C ILE A 300 -3.51 -7.55 15.65
N SER A 301 -4.83 -7.70 15.72
CA SER A 301 -5.55 -7.90 16.99
C SER A 301 -5.09 -9.15 17.72
N ARG A 302 -4.67 -10.18 16.99
CA ARG A 302 -4.15 -11.43 17.55
C ARG A 302 -2.75 -11.30 18.18
N HIS A 303 -1.99 -10.26 17.83
CA HIS A 303 -0.65 -10.00 18.38
C HIS A 303 -0.65 -9.00 19.54
N LYS A 304 -1.79 -8.34 19.82
CA LYS A 304 -1.93 -7.42 20.98
C LYS A 304 -1.81 -8.13 22.32
N GLU A 305 -1.97 -9.45 22.37
CA GLU A 305 -1.87 -10.25 23.61
C GLU A 305 -0.44 -10.33 24.18
N PHE A 306 0.59 -9.93 23.43
CA PHE A 306 1.98 -9.87 23.95
C PHE A 306 2.40 -8.51 24.51
N SER A 307 1.53 -7.49 24.46
CA SER A 307 1.74 -6.18 25.09
C SER A 307 0.91 -6.04 26.38
N GLY A 308 0.79 -7.14 27.13
CA GLY A 308 0.27 -7.16 28.50
C GLY A 308 1.42 -7.22 29.50
N ALA A 309 2.22 -6.15 29.57
CA ALA A 309 3.13 -5.92 30.69
C ALA A 309 2.78 -4.55 31.28
N ASN A 310 1.84 -4.58 32.23
CA ASN A 310 1.86 -3.64 33.35
C ASN A 310 3.03 -4.00 34.26
#